data_AF-A0A7X9S0F8-F1
#
_entry.id   AF-A0A7X9S0F8-F1
#
_cell.length_a   1.000
_cell.length_b   1.000
_cell.length_c   1.000
_cell.angle_alpha   90.00
_cell.angle_beta   90.00
_cell.angle_gamma   90.00
#
_symmetry.space_group_name_H-M   'P 1'
#
loop_
_entity.id
_entity.type
_entity.pdbx_description
1 polymer ?
#
loop_
_entity_poly.entity_id
_entity_poly.type
_entity_poly.pdbx_seq_one_letter_code
_entity_poly.pdbx_strand_id
1 'polypeptide(L)'
;MRKRKNYPGEQREVGTKDYSLILGNLMNYRNQLMRENDEQRMGFIFSKIAEKLKELGCLRASNTVKNRVGRRKLGLYQDITQKKKEEVIEITNKYWHEAKERHEAAKEKNKKAAKKSSSTVTI
;
A
#
# COMPACT_ATOMS: atom_id res chain seq x y z
N MET A 1 -23.67 14.45 -1.18
CA MET A 1 -23.44 12.99 -1.20
C MET A 1 -22.48 12.60 -0.09
N ARG A 2 -22.89 11.79 0.90
CA ARG A 2 -21.96 11.19 1.87
C ARG A 2 -21.00 10.26 1.09
N LYS A 3 -19.71 10.62 0.98
CA LYS A 3 -18.69 9.69 0.45
C LYS A 3 -18.77 8.39 1.26
N ARG A 4 -18.92 7.25 0.59
CA ARG A 4 -18.99 5.92 1.24
C ARG A 4 -17.76 5.75 2.14
N LYS A 5 -17.94 5.09 3.30
CA LYS A 5 -16.81 4.67 4.15
C LYS A 5 -15.95 3.72 3.32
N ASN A 6 -14.70 4.08 3.09
CA ASN A 6 -13.75 3.22 2.38
C ASN A 6 -13.44 1.98 3.25
N TYR A 7 -13.81 0.80 2.77
CA TYR A 7 -13.57 -0.48 3.47
C TYR A 7 -12.08 -0.89 3.38
N PRO A 8 -11.57 -1.72 4.31
CA PRO A 8 -10.24 -2.30 4.20
C PRO A 8 -10.08 -3.06 2.88
N GLY A 9 -8.97 -2.85 2.18
CA GLY A 9 -8.69 -3.47 0.88
C GLY A 9 -9.32 -2.76 -0.33
N GLU A 10 -10.06 -1.67 -0.14
CA GLU A 10 -10.54 -0.80 -1.23
C GLU A 10 -9.46 0.21 -1.64
N GLN A 11 -9.37 0.45 -2.95
CA GLN A 11 -8.43 1.42 -3.51
C GLN A 11 -8.76 2.83 -2.98
N ARG A 12 -7.74 3.51 -2.45
CA ARG A 12 -7.84 4.87 -1.91
C ARG A 12 -7.64 5.90 -3.01
N GLU A 13 -8.34 7.01 -2.87
CA GLU A 13 -8.22 8.16 -3.75
C GLU A 13 -6.84 8.81 -3.60
N VAL A 14 -6.10 8.93 -4.70
CA VAL A 14 -4.73 9.49 -4.71
C VAL A 14 -4.76 10.96 -4.30
N GLY A 15 -3.75 11.41 -3.57
CA GLY A 15 -3.66 12.80 -3.06
C GLY A 15 -4.47 13.08 -1.78
N THR A 16 -5.16 12.08 -1.22
CA THR A 16 -5.94 12.23 0.03
C THR A 16 -5.15 11.83 1.28
N LYS A 17 -5.60 12.27 2.46
CA LYS A 17 -5.02 11.88 3.76
C LYS A 17 -5.05 10.35 3.99
N ASP A 18 -6.14 9.70 3.59
CA ASP A 18 -6.27 8.23 3.64
C ASP A 18 -5.15 7.54 2.85
N TYR A 19 -4.85 8.03 1.64
CA TYR A 19 -3.77 7.48 0.81
C TYR A 19 -2.40 7.60 1.50
N SER A 20 -2.13 8.74 2.14
CA SER A 20 -0.93 8.96 2.94
C SER A 20 -0.84 7.99 4.12
N LEU A 21 -1.96 7.70 4.79
CA LEU A 21 -2.01 6.72 5.88
C LEU A 21 -1.67 5.31 5.38
N ILE A 22 -2.16 4.92 4.19
CA ILE A 22 -1.83 3.61 3.60
C ILE A 22 -0.34 3.52 3.25
N LEU A 23 0.26 4.59 2.71
CA LEU A 23 1.72 4.65 2.47
C LEU A 23 2.52 4.46 3.77
N GLY A 24 2.09 5.08 4.87
CA GLY A 24 2.72 4.90 6.18
C GLY A 24 2.59 3.47 6.69
N ASN A 25 1.39 2.90 6.63
CA ASN A 25 1.14 1.52 7.05
C ASN A 25 1.94 0.50 6.23
N LEU A 26 2.10 0.72 4.92
CA LEU A 26 2.91 -0.14 4.07
C LEU A 26 4.36 -0.21 4.54
N MET A 27 4.97 0.94 4.87
CA MET A 27 6.34 0.99 5.41
C MET A 27 6.44 0.38 6.81
N ASN A 28 5.43 0.55 7.65
CA ASN A 28 5.40 -0.08 8.96
C ASN A 28 5.43 -1.60 8.85
N TYR A 29 4.60 -2.20 7.98
CA TYR A 29 4.62 -3.65 7.75
C TYR A 29 5.93 -4.13 7.11
N ARG A 30 6.51 -3.36 6.19
CA ARG A 30 7.83 -3.67 5.62
C ARG A 30 8.92 -3.69 6.70
N ASN A 31 8.91 -2.74 7.62
CA ASN A 31 9.89 -2.68 8.70
C ASN A 31 9.68 -3.79 9.75
N GLN A 32 8.44 -4.18 10.02
CA GLN A 32 8.13 -5.37 10.82
C GLN A 32 8.67 -6.62 10.14
N LEU A 33 8.44 -6.77 8.82
CA LEU A 33 8.92 -7.91 8.05
C LEU A 33 10.43 -8.07 8.11
N MET A 34 11.20 -6.98 8.03
CA MET A 34 12.66 -7.04 8.11
C MET A 34 13.17 -7.73 9.38
N ARG A 35 12.47 -7.55 10.49
CA ARG A 35 12.87 -8.05 11.82
C ARG A 35 12.26 -9.42 12.14
N GLU A 36 11.33 -9.89 11.33
CA GLU A 36 10.58 -11.12 11.59
C GLU A 36 11.22 -12.33 10.91
N ASN A 37 11.32 -13.44 11.63
CA ASN A 37 11.88 -14.70 11.14
C ASN A 37 10.89 -15.87 11.30
N ASP A 38 9.81 -15.70 12.07
CA ASP A 38 8.75 -16.70 12.18
C ASP A 38 7.89 -16.74 10.91
N GLU A 39 7.73 -17.93 10.32
CA GLU A 39 7.00 -18.11 9.07
C GLU A 39 5.55 -17.67 9.15
N GLN A 40 4.86 -17.95 10.27
CA GLN A 40 3.45 -17.57 10.40
C GLN A 40 3.28 -16.05 10.42
N ARG A 41 4.13 -15.38 11.20
CA ARG A 41 4.14 -13.92 11.27
C ARG A 41 4.57 -13.29 9.95
N MET A 42 5.58 -13.83 9.28
CA MET A 42 5.96 -13.37 7.93
C MET A 42 4.80 -13.50 6.95
N GLY A 43 4.08 -14.63 6.93
CA GLY A 43 2.93 -14.84 6.04
C GLY A 43 1.76 -13.91 6.35
N PHE A 44 1.53 -13.63 7.64
CA PHE A 44 0.56 -12.62 8.05
C PHE A 44 0.96 -11.22 7.57
N ILE A 45 2.23 -10.84 7.74
CA ILE A 45 2.75 -9.53 7.31
C ILE A 45 2.69 -9.41 5.78
N PHE A 46 3.04 -10.44 5.01
CA PHE A 46 2.87 -10.45 3.56
C PHE A 46 1.41 -10.20 3.15
N SER A 47 0.47 -10.83 3.85
CA SER A 47 -0.97 -10.64 3.59
C SER A 47 -1.38 -9.18 3.82
N LYS A 48 -0.84 -8.54 4.86
CA LYS A 48 -1.06 -7.12 5.14
C LYS A 48 -0.40 -6.21 4.10
N ILE A 49 0.82 -6.51 3.67
CA ILE A 49 1.49 -5.78 2.58
C ILE A 49 0.68 -5.87 1.29
N ALA A 50 0.19 -7.05 0.91
CA ALA A 50 -0.64 -7.23 -0.28
C ALA A 50 -1.93 -6.39 -0.19
N GLU A 51 -2.60 -6.38 0.97
CA GLU A 51 -3.77 -5.54 1.23
C GLU A 51 -3.45 -4.06 1.01
N LYS A 52 -2.33 -3.54 1.55
CA LYS A 52 -1.95 -2.13 1.40
C LYS A 52 -1.52 -1.77 -0.03
N LEU A 53 -0.84 -2.67 -0.73
CA LEU A 53 -0.54 -2.48 -2.16
C LEU A 53 -1.83 -2.40 -3.00
N LYS A 54 -2.84 -3.22 -2.69
CA LYS A 54 -4.16 -3.13 -3.34
C LYS A 54 -4.83 -1.80 -3.06
N GLU A 55 -4.83 -1.35 -1.81
CA GLU A 55 -5.38 -0.04 -1.40
C GLU A 55 -4.68 1.14 -2.11
N LEU A 56 -3.40 1.02 -2.47
CA LEU A 56 -2.67 2.04 -3.25
C LEU A 56 -2.90 1.94 -4.77
N GLY A 57 -3.71 0.99 -5.23
CA GLY A 57 -3.95 0.73 -6.66
C GLY A 57 -2.83 -0.07 -7.35
N CYS A 58 -1.91 -0.67 -6.59
CA CYS A 58 -0.80 -1.49 -7.09
C CYS A 58 -1.22 -2.98 -7.21
N LEU A 59 -2.26 -3.26 -8.00
CA LEU A 59 -2.90 -4.59 -8.07
C LEU A 59 -1.94 -5.72 -8.46
N ARG A 60 -1.07 -5.50 -9.45
CA ARG A 60 -0.07 -6.50 -9.87
C ARG A 60 0.87 -6.84 -8.71
N ALA A 61 1.41 -5.83 -8.03
CA ALA A 61 2.29 -6.01 -6.88
C ALA A 61 1.58 -6.74 -5.73
N SER A 62 0.34 -6.35 -5.42
CA SER A 62 -0.51 -7.04 -4.43
C SER A 62 -0.63 -8.53 -4.74
N ASN A 63 -0.95 -8.89 -5.99
CA ASN A 63 -1.08 -10.29 -6.41
C ASN A 63 0.24 -11.04 -6.33
N THR A 64 1.36 -10.41 -6.72
CA THR A 64 2.69 -11.00 -6.59
C THR A 64 3.01 -11.31 -5.12
N VAL A 65 2.81 -10.37 -4.20
CA VAL A 65 3.04 -10.60 -2.76
C VAL A 65 2.10 -11.68 -2.24
N LYS A 66 0.82 -11.65 -2.61
CA LYS A 66 -0.18 -12.67 -2.21
C LYS A 66 0.21 -14.07 -2.67
N ASN A 67 0.79 -14.22 -3.86
CA ASN A 67 1.26 -15.51 -4.36
C ASN A 67 2.51 -16.00 -3.59
N ARG A 68 3.34 -15.07 -3.09
CA ARG A 68 4.53 -15.39 -2.29
C ARG A 68 4.23 -15.84 -0.87
N VAL A 69 3.06 -15.49 -0.33
CA VAL A 69 2.53 -15.98 0.96
C VAL A 69 2.45 -17.52 1.01
N GLY A 70 2.43 -18.18 -0.14
CA GLY A 70 2.27 -19.63 -0.25
C GLY A 70 0.82 -20.07 -0.12
N ARG A 71 0.57 -21.38 -0.28
CA ARG A 71 -0.75 -21.97 -0.01
C ARG A 71 -0.92 -22.16 1.49
N ARG A 72 -2.05 -21.75 2.06
CA ARG A 72 -2.40 -22.15 3.42
C ARG A 72 -2.67 -23.66 3.44
N LYS A 73 -1.86 -24.42 4.17
CA LYS A 73 -2.15 -25.83 4.46
C LYS A 73 -2.54 -25.91 5.94
N LEU A 74 -3.71 -26.48 6.23
CA LEU A 74 -4.25 -26.57 7.60
C LEU A 74 -4.38 -25.20 8.31
N GLY A 75 -4.62 -24.13 7.57
CA GLY A 75 -4.78 -22.77 8.13
C GLY A 75 -3.47 -22.04 8.42
N LEU A 76 -2.31 -22.68 8.22
CA LEU A 76 -0.99 -22.11 8.49
C LEU A 76 -0.28 -21.71 7.19
N TYR A 77 0.55 -20.66 7.28
CA TYR A 77 1.48 -20.29 6.22
C TYR A 77 2.65 -21.28 6.20
N GLN A 78 3.11 -21.69 5.02
CA GLN A 78 4.23 -22.64 4.89
C GLN A 78 5.15 -22.18 3.75
N ASP A 79 6.41 -22.63 3.81
CA ASP A 79 7.43 -22.41 2.79
C ASP A 79 7.80 -20.93 2.60
N ILE A 80 7.72 -20.12 3.67
CA ILE A 80 8.11 -18.70 3.61
C ILE A 80 9.60 -18.59 3.90
N THR A 81 10.39 -18.65 2.83
CA THR A 81 11.85 -18.56 2.91
C THR A 81 12.33 -17.11 3.05
N GLN A 82 13.56 -16.96 3.54
CA GLN A 82 14.26 -15.68 3.62
C GLN A 82 14.32 -14.97 2.24
N LYS A 83 14.55 -15.73 1.16
CA LYS A 83 14.50 -15.21 -0.23
C LYS A 83 13.16 -14.56 -0.55
N LYS A 84 12.04 -15.21 -0.21
CA LYS A 84 10.69 -14.63 -0.43
C LYS A 84 10.50 -13.35 0.38
N LYS A 85 11.03 -13.30 1.61
CA LYS A 85 11.00 -12.11 2.47
C LYS A 85 11.74 -10.94 1.81
N GLU A 86 12.95 -11.17 1.31
CA GLU A 86 13.74 -10.16 0.58
C GLU A 86 13.01 -9.65 -0.66
N GLU A 87 12.46 -10.55 -1.47
CA GLU A 87 11.70 -10.18 -2.67
C GLU A 87 10.45 -9.36 -2.33
N VAL A 88 9.74 -9.68 -1.24
CA VAL A 88 8.59 -8.87 -0.78
C VAL A 88 9.03 -7.50 -0.29
N ILE A 89 10.18 -7.39 0.39
CA ILE A 89 10.75 -6.10 0.81
C ILE A 89 11.07 -5.24 -0.42
N GLU A 90 11.70 -5.80 -1.44
CA GLU A 90 12.03 -5.11 -2.69
C GLU A 90 10.78 -4.62 -3.42
N ILE A 91 9.79 -5.49 -3.60
CA ILE A 91 8.49 -5.13 -4.20
C ILE A 91 7.85 -3.99 -3.41
N THR A 92 7.85 -4.10 -2.08
CA THR A 92 7.24 -3.10 -1.21
C THR A 92 7.91 -1.73 -1.36
N ASN A 93 9.25 -1.70 -1.33
CA ASN A 93 10.01 -0.46 -1.49
C ASN A 93 9.75 0.19 -2.85
N LYS A 94 9.86 -0.58 -3.95
CA LYS A 94 9.62 -0.09 -5.31
C LYS A 94 8.25 0.56 -5.44
N TYR A 95 7.20 -0.17 -5.07
CA TYR A 95 5.82 0.32 -5.25
C TYR A 95 5.43 1.39 -4.24
N TRP A 96 6.10 1.48 -3.08
CA TRP A 96 5.93 2.62 -2.19
C TRP A 96 6.45 3.91 -2.83
N HIS A 97 7.63 3.89 -3.47
CA HIS A 97 8.17 5.05 -4.17
C HIS A 97 7.25 5.50 -5.31
N GLU A 98 6.85 4.57 -6.19
CA GLU A 98 5.92 4.87 -7.30
C GLU A 98 4.57 5.42 -6.79
N ALA A 99 4.02 4.87 -5.71
CA ALA A 99 2.78 5.34 -5.10
C ALA A 99 2.94 6.73 -4.45
N LYS A 100 4.07 6.99 -3.79
CA LYS A 100 4.39 8.29 -3.18
C LYS A 100 4.54 9.38 -4.23
N GLU A 101 5.22 9.10 -5.34
CA GLU A 101 5.36 10.06 -6.46
C GLU A 101 3.99 10.44 -7.04
N ARG A 102 3.13 9.44 -7.30
CA ARG A 102 1.75 9.68 -7.74
C ARG A 102 0.95 10.52 -6.73
N HIS A 103 1.13 10.27 -5.44
CA HIS A 103 0.47 11.01 -4.37
C HIS A 103 0.89 12.48 -4.33
N GLU A 104 2.18 12.77 -4.37
CA GLU A 104 2.68 14.15 -4.37
C GLU A 104 2.31 14.89 -5.66
N ALA A 105 2.38 14.23 -6.82
CA ALA A 105 1.92 14.80 -8.08
C ALA A 105 0.43 15.19 -8.04
N ALA A 106 -0.42 14.36 -7.42
CA ALA A 106 -1.85 14.66 -7.24
C ALA A 106 -2.08 15.83 -6.27
N LYS A 107 -1.34 15.89 -5.15
CA LYS A 107 -1.42 17.01 -4.20
C LYS A 107 -1.05 18.34 -4.86
N GLU A 108 0.01 18.35 -5.66
CA GLU A 108 0.45 19.57 -6.34
C GLU A 108 -0.58 20.03 -7.38
N LYS A 109 -1.20 19.11 -8.13
CA LYS A 109 -2.32 19.42 -9.03
C LYS A 109 -3.52 20.01 -8.27
N ASN A 110 -3.91 19.41 -7.15
CA ASN A 110 -5.02 19.89 -6.32
C ASN A 110 -4.75 21.28 -5.76
N LYS A 111 -3.52 21.55 -5.33
CA LYS A 111 -3.09 22.88 -4.84
C LYS A 111 -3.16 23.93 -5.95
N LYS A 112 -2.70 23.61 -7.17
CA LYS A 112 -2.79 24.51 -8.33
C LYS A 112 -4.23 24.77 -8.76
N ALA A 113 -5.09 23.76 -8.74
CA ALA A 113 -6.51 23.90 -9.04
C ALA A 113 -7.24 24.80 -8.03
N ALA A 114 -6.98 24.61 -6.72
CA ALA A 114 -7.55 25.43 -5.66
C ALA A 114 -7.12 26.91 -5.75
N LYS A 115 -5.86 27.16 -6.12
CA LYS A 115 -5.38 28.53 -6.36
C LYS A 115 -6.15 29.21 -7.50
N LYS A 116 -6.28 28.52 -8.65
CA LYS A 116 -7.04 29.04 -9.82
C LYS A 116 -8.50 29.31 -9.51
N SER A 117 -9.18 28.43 -8.75
CA SER A 117 -10.58 28.67 -8.38
C SER A 117 -10.76 29.83 -7.40
N SER A 118 -9.79 30.10 -6.52
CA SER A 118 -9.85 31.28 -5.65
C SER A 118 -9.60 32.60 -6.39
N SER A 119 -8.87 32.57 -7.50
CA SER A 119 -8.58 33.76 -8.32
C SER A 119 -9.77 34.21 -9.18
N THR A 120 -10.76 33.35 -9.41
CA THR A 120 -11.92 33.64 -10.25
C THR A 120 -13.10 34.22 -9.46
N VAL A 121 -13.04 34.24 -8.11
CA VAL A 121 -14.15 34.68 -7.24
C VAL A 121 -14.00 36.15 -6.79
N THR A 122 -12.95 36.84 -7.22
CA THR A 122 -12.81 38.29 -6.97
C THR A 122 -13.41 39.07 -8.15
N ILE A 123 -14.70 39.39 -8.08
CA ILE A 123 -15.35 40.47 -8.85
C ILE A 123 -16.16 41.30 -7.86
#